data_AF-A0A8S8XZ67-F1
#
_entry.id   AF-A0A8S8XZ67-F1
#
_cell.length_a   1.000
_cell.length_b   1.000
_cell.length_c   1.000
_cell.angle_alpha   90.00
_cell.angle_beta   90.00
_cell.angle_gamma   90.00
#
_symmetry.space_group_name_H-M   'P 1'
#
loop_
_entity.id
_entity.type
_entity.pdbx_description
1 polymer ?
#
loop_
_entity_poly.entity_id
_entity_poly.type
_entity_poly.pdbx_seq_one_letter_code
_entity_poly.pdbx_strand_id
1 'polypeptide(L)'
;MEKISDLSVSIDEVLINNKPISILQPDDLQDGMPITIQLTVNNNGGKSTGSFGVTLYEGSRIVDEFVVEQGISGFGSAPVILNWETPSEGLKTLKVYVDFKQQTDESNSKRADNTLTLPLTIAEKSSSDSDSNGSDDSLLFGPSSLLTISLLSLISLFYKRKK
;
A
#
# COMPACT_ATOMS: atom_id res chain seq x y z
N MET A 1 -36.72 -13.63 15.02
CA MET A 1 -35.87 -13.08 13.95
C MET A 1 -34.45 -13.44 14.28
N GLU A 2 -33.79 -14.21 13.42
CA GLU A 2 -32.40 -14.58 13.62
C GLU A 2 -31.56 -13.32 13.52
N LYS A 3 -30.84 -12.96 14.59
CA LYS A 3 -29.89 -11.86 14.52
C LYS A 3 -28.69 -12.39 13.75
N ILE A 4 -28.37 -11.78 12.62
CA ILE A 4 -27.17 -12.07 11.84
C ILE A 4 -26.12 -10.98 12.08
N SER A 5 -24.86 -11.33 11.84
CA SER A 5 -23.77 -10.35 11.70
C SER A 5 -23.80 -9.75 10.30
N ASP A 6 -23.30 -8.53 10.18
CA ASP A 6 -23.29 -7.76 8.93
C ASP A 6 -22.10 -6.79 8.94
N LEU A 7 -20.93 -7.28 8.58
CA LEU A 7 -19.70 -6.52 8.49
C LEU A 7 -19.76 -5.59 7.28
N SER A 8 -19.02 -4.49 7.38
CA SER A 8 -18.87 -3.54 6.29
C SER A 8 -17.63 -2.70 6.53
N VAL A 9 -17.06 -2.18 5.45
CA VAL A 9 -15.96 -1.22 5.49
C VAL A 9 -16.24 -0.07 4.53
N SER A 10 -16.03 1.16 4.99
CA SER A 10 -16.31 2.38 4.23
C SER A 10 -15.04 3.15 3.93
N ILE A 11 -14.93 3.67 2.71
CA ILE A 11 -13.77 4.48 2.29
C ILE A 11 -13.69 5.83 3.02
N ASP A 12 -14.84 6.39 3.42
CA ASP A 12 -14.93 7.72 4.03
C ASP A 12 -14.26 7.78 5.42
N GLU A 13 -14.10 6.63 6.08
CA GLU A 13 -13.50 6.51 7.41
C GLU A 13 -12.02 6.10 7.36
N VAL A 14 -11.43 6.01 6.16
CA VAL A 14 -10.05 5.57 5.97
C VAL A 14 -9.06 6.71 6.16
N LEU A 15 -8.07 6.47 7.01
CA LEU A 15 -6.94 7.36 7.23
C LEU A 15 -5.66 6.70 6.71
N ILE A 16 -4.91 7.43 5.90
CA ILE A 16 -3.59 7.06 5.40
C ILE A 16 -2.57 7.96 6.10
N ASN A 17 -1.62 7.41 6.85
CA ASN A 17 -0.67 8.17 7.66
C ASN A 17 -1.37 9.24 8.53
N ASN A 18 -2.46 8.85 9.21
CA ASN A 18 -3.32 9.72 10.02
C ASN A 18 -4.04 10.85 9.27
N LYS A 19 -4.03 10.85 7.94
CA LYS A 19 -4.71 11.82 7.08
C LYS A 19 -5.89 11.17 6.33
N PRO A 20 -7.08 11.79 6.27
CA PRO A 20 -8.20 11.27 5.47
C PRO A 20 -7.84 11.13 3.98
N ILE A 21 -8.26 10.03 3.36
CA ILE A 21 -7.99 9.77 1.94
C ILE A 21 -8.50 10.87 1.01
N SER A 22 -9.60 11.53 1.36
CA SER A 22 -10.23 12.61 0.58
C SER A 22 -9.38 13.88 0.43
N ILE A 23 -8.35 14.06 1.29
CA ILE A 23 -7.48 15.23 1.25
C ILE A 23 -6.01 14.88 0.94
N LEU A 24 -5.71 13.62 0.61
CA LEU A 24 -4.36 13.22 0.21
C LEU A 24 -3.94 13.94 -1.06
N GLN A 25 -2.73 14.48 -1.02
CA GLN A 25 -2.03 15.06 -2.15
C GLN A 25 -1.03 14.04 -2.72
N PRO A 26 -0.67 14.14 -4.01
CA PRO A 26 0.28 13.21 -4.63
C PRO A 26 1.62 13.10 -3.89
N ASP A 27 2.10 14.18 -3.30
CA ASP A 27 3.39 14.24 -2.60
C ASP A 27 3.33 13.79 -1.13
N ASP A 28 2.12 13.45 -0.62
CA ASP A 28 1.95 12.97 0.76
C ASP A 28 2.51 11.56 0.97
N LEU A 29 2.65 10.78 -0.09
CA LEU A 29 3.13 9.40 -0.06
C LEU A 29 4.33 9.28 -1.01
N GLN A 30 5.46 8.78 -0.52
CA GLN A 30 6.67 8.63 -1.33
C GLN A 30 7.11 7.17 -1.38
N ASP A 31 7.75 6.81 -2.50
CA ASP A 31 8.35 5.51 -2.71
C ASP A 31 9.30 5.11 -1.57
N GLY A 32 9.17 3.85 -1.15
CA GLY A 32 9.98 3.25 -0.09
C GLY A 32 9.73 3.79 1.31
N MET A 33 8.77 4.71 1.52
CA MET A 33 8.34 5.12 2.86
C MET A 33 7.16 4.26 3.33
N PRO A 34 7.17 3.79 4.58
CA PRO A 34 6.08 2.99 5.11
C PRO A 34 4.79 3.80 5.18
N ILE A 35 3.68 3.16 4.82
CA ILE A 35 2.33 3.73 4.86
C ILE A 35 1.48 2.97 5.86
N THR A 36 0.90 3.69 6.82
CA THR A 36 -0.09 3.15 7.75
C THR A 36 -1.49 3.45 7.25
N ILE A 37 -2.28 2.41 7.06
CA ILE A 37 -3.68 2.46 6.63
C ILE A 37 -4.54 2.09 7.83
N GLN A 38 -5.24 3.08 8.37
CA GLN A 38 -6.23 2.87 9.42
C GLN A 38 -7.62 2.86 8.78
N LEU A 39 -8.39 1.82 9.08
CA LEU A 39 -9.77 1.66 8.63
C LEU A 39 -10.66 1.25 9.80
N THR A 40 -11.95 1.51 9.67
CA THR A 40 -12.96 1.08 10.63
C THR A 40 -13.79 -0.02 9.98
N VAL A 41 -13.86 -1.17 10.65
CA VAL A 41 -14.80 -2.22 10.29
C VAL A 41 -16.03 -2.08 11.16
N ASN A 42 -17.20 -2.03 10.55
CA ASN A 42 -18.48 -1.85 11.24
C ASN A 42 -19.29 -3.14 11.17
N ASN A 43 -19.94 -3.54 12.28
CA ASN A 43 -20.92 -4.61 12.30
C ASN A 43 -22.32 -3.99 12.40
N ASN A 44 -23.00 -3.85 11.27
CA ASN A 44 -24.37 -3.34 11.18
C ASN A 44 -25.42 -4.37 11.63
N GLY A 45 -24.98 -5.60 11.90
CA GLY A 45 -25.80 -6.72 12.31
C GLY A 45 -26.10 -6.69 13.80
N GLY A 46 -27.17 -7.36 14.20
CA GLY A 46 -27.57 -7.45 15.61
C GLY A 46 -26.81 -8.52 16.41
N LYS A 47 -26.03 -9.38 15.74
CA LYS A 47 -25.27 -10.48 16.35
C LYS A 47 -23.79 -10.10 16.39
N SER A 48 -23.11 -10.43 17.48
CA SER A 48 -21.67 -10.27 17.59
C SER A 48 -20.96 -11.18 16.59
N THR A 49 -19.89 -10.71 15.98
CA THR A 49 -19.00 -11.55 15.19
C THR A 49 -18.05 -12.34 16.10
N GLY A 50 -17.45 -13.40 15.56
CA GLY A 50 -16.27 -14.06 16.15
C GLY A 50 -14.99 -13.40 15.66
N SER A 51 -13.84 -14.06 15.87
CA SER A 51 -12.57 -13.59 15.30
C SER A 51 -12.60 -13.65 13.77
N PHE A 52 -12.17 -12.58 13.10
CA PHE A 52 -12.03 -12.56 11.64
C PHE A 52 -10.77 -11.81 11.22
N GLY A 53 -10.26 -12.13 10.03
CA GLY A 53 -9.11 -11.47 9.43
C GLY A 53 -9.52 -10.32 8.50
N VAL A 54 -8.66 -9.31 8.42
CA VAL A 54 -8.71 -8.23 7.44
C VAL A 54 -7.38 -8.26 6.70
N THR A 55 -7.42 -8.39 5.38
CA THR A 55 -6.21 -8.58 4.57
C THR A 55 -6.10 -7.47 3.53
N LEU A 56 -4.92 -6.86 3.46
CA LEU A 56 -4.55 -5.86 2.46
C LEU A 56 -3.85 -6.53 1.27
N TYR A 57 -4.30 -6.20 0.06
CA TYR A 57 -3.71 -6.69 -1.17
C TYR A 57 -3.24 -5.56 -2.07
N GLU A 58 -2.10 -5.77 -2.71
CA GLU A 58 -1.64 -5.02 -3.88
C GLU A 58 -1.71 -5.98 -5.08
N GLY A 59 -2.70 -5.77 -5.95
CA GLY A 59 -2.98 -6.74 -7.02
C GLY A 59 -3.36 -8.12 -6.47
N SER A 60 -2.48 -9.11 -6.63
CA SER A 60 -2.65 -10.47 -6.10
C SER A 60 -1.78 -10.78 -4.87
N ARG A 61 -0.91 -9.85 -4.47
CA ARG A 61 0.02 -10.02 -3.35
C ARG A 61 -0.63 -9.55 -2.05
N ILE A 62 -0.49 -10.34 -0.99
CA ILE A 62 -0.81 -9.91 0.37
C ILE A 62 0.28 -8.93 0.83
N VAL A 63 -0.13 -7.72 1.19
CA VAL A 63 0.72 -6.68 1.75
C VAL A 63 0.79 -6.84 3.27
N ASP A 64 -0.38 -6.97 3.91
CA ASP A 64 -0.49 -7.12 5.36
C ASP A 64 -1.80 -7.83 5.75
N GLU A 65 -1.85 -8.37 6.96
CA GLU A 65 -3.03 -9.01 7.54
C GLU A 65 -3.19 -8.60 9.01
N PHE A 66 -4.41 -8.23 9.38
CA PHE A 66 -4.78 -7.90 10.74
C PHE A 66 -5.92 -8.82 11.21
N VAL A 67 -5.81 -9.37 12.41
CA VAL A 67 -6.86 -10.23 12.98
C VAL A 67 -7.58 -9.50 14.09
N VAL A 68 -8.90 -9.37 13.96
CA VAL A 68 -9.77 -8.83 15.00
C VAL A 68 -10.16 -9.99 15.92
N GLU A 69 -9.32 -10.31 16.91
CA GLU A 69 -9.47 -11.53 17.72
C GLU A 69 -10.78 -11.59 18.53
N GLN A 70 -11.22 -10.45 19.07
CA GLN A 70 -12.43 -10.37 19.90
C GLN A 70 -13.72 -10.27 19.07
N GLY A 71 -13.60 -10.13 17.74
CA GLY A 71 -14.71 -9.78 16.88
C GLY A 71 -15.27 -8.38 17.17
N ILE A 72 -16.49 -8.13 16.69
CA ILE A 72 -17.21 -6.87 16.85
C ILE A 72 -18.61 -7.18 17.37
N SER A 73 -18.99 -6.55 18.48
CA SER A 73 -20.35 -6.64 19.01
C SER A 73 -21.40 -6.21 17.98
N GLY A 74 -22.63 -6.69 18.11
CA GLY A 74 -23.72 -6.21 17.23
C GLY A 74 -23.88 -4.69 17.31
N PHE A 75 -24.04 -4.04 16.16
CA PHE A 75 -24.05 -2.57 16.01
C PHE A 75 -22.77 -1.86 16.49
N GLY A 76 -21.68 -2.60 16.67
CA GLY A 76 -20.37 -2.07 17.08
C GLY A 76 -19.44 -1.82 15.89
N SER A 77 -18.25 -1.34 16.20
CA SER A 77 -17.17 -1.16 15.24
C SER A 77 -15.82 -1.45 15.87
N ALA A 78 -14.82 -1.75 15.05
CA ALA A 78 -13.44 -1.92 15.48
C ALA A 78 -12.47 -1.21 14.53
N PRO A 79 -11.47 -0.48 15.06
CA PRO A 79 -10.39 0.06 14.26
C PRO A 79 -9.42 -1.07 13.87
N VAL A 80 -8.95 -1.03 12.64
CA VAL A 80 -7.97 -1.95 12.06
C VAL A 80 -6.85 -1.12 11.46
N ILE A 81 -5.60 -1.53 11.72
CA ILE A 81 -4.41 -0.85 11.25
C ILE A 81 -3.62 -1.84 10.40
N LEU A 82 -3.34 -1.47 9.17
CA LEU A 82 -2.57 -2.24 8.20
C LEU A 82 -1.34 -1.42 7.79
N ASN A 83 -0.19 -2.06 7.67
CA ASN A 83 1.08 -1.41 7.36
C ASN A 83 1.59 -1.85 5.98
N TRP A 84 1.97 -0.89 5.16
CA TRP A 84 2.58 -1.12 3.86
C TRP A 84 4.00 -0.56 3.85
N GLU A 85 4.98 -1.43 4.11
CA GLU A 85 6.37 -1.04 4.40
C GLU A 85 7.13 -0.40 3.23
N THR A 86 6.99 -0.97 2.04
CA THR A 86 7.78 -0.57 0.86
C THR A 86 6.87 -0.41 -0.36
N PRO A 87 6.02 0.64 -0.41
CA PRO A 87 5.25 0.96 -1.59
C PRO A 87 6.18 1.39 -2.71
N SER A 88 5.91 0.95 -3.94
CA SER A 88 6.63 1.48 -5.11
C SER A 88 5.88 2.69 -5.67
N GLU A 89 6.60 3.56 -6.38
CA GLU A 89 6.03 4.71 -7.07
C GLU A 89 4.90 4.36 -8.06
N GLY A 90 4.07 5.36 -8.36
CA GLY A 90 3.00 5.31 -9.33
C GLY A 90 1.59 5.19 -8.73
N LEU A 91 0.60 5.03 -9.61
CA LEU A 91 -0.79 4.79 -9.21
C LEU A 91 -0.96 3.33 -8.76
N LYS A 92 -1.41 3.16 -7.53
CA LYS A 92 -1.58 1.89 -6.85
C LYS A 92 -3.04 1.67 -6.49
N THR A 93 -3.54 0.47 -6.77
CA THR A 93 -4.90 0.07 -6.43
C THR A 93 -4.81 -1.03 -5.39
N LEU A 94 -4.95 -0.66 -4.12
CA LEU A 94 -5.01 -1.61 -3.03
C LEU A 94 -6.43 -2.14 -2.87
N LYS A 95 -6.54 -3.38 -2.39
CA LYS A 95 -7.82 -4.00 -2.04
C LYS A 95 -7.77 -4.52 -0.61
N VAL A 96 -8.73 -4.13 0.20
CA VAL A 96 -8.94 -4.65 1.54
C VAL A 96 -10.09 -5.64 1.48
N TYR A 97 -9.88 -6.83 2.02
CA TYR A 97 -10.92 -7.83 2.23
C TYR A 97 -11.10 -8.06 3.72
N VAL A 98 -12.32 -7.85 4.20
CA VAL A 98 -12.76 -8.19 5.55
C VAL A 98 -13.39 -9.57 5.51
N ASP A 99 -12.98 -10.44 6.42
CA ASP A 99 -13.48 -11.82 6.54
C ASP A 99 -13.46 -12.62 5.23
N PHE A 100 -12.35 -12.56 4.49
CA PHE A 100 -12.21 -13.29 3.22
C PHE A 100 -12.47 -14.80 3.34
N LYS A 101 -12.13 -15.38 4.51
CA LYS A 101 -12.33 -16.79 4.84
C LYS A 101 -13.76 -17.12 5.26
N GLN A 102 -14.67 -16.14 5.33
CA GLN A 102 -16.07 -16.31 5.70
C GLN A 102 -16.25 -16.99 7.06
N GLN A 103 -15.42 -16.58 8.03
CA GLN A 103 -15.44 -17.07 9.40
C GLN A 103 -16.62 -16.50 10.19
N THR A 104 -17.20 -15.38 9.72
CA THR A 104 -18.38 -14.74 10.27
C THR A 104 -19.64 -15.17 9.51
N ASP A 105 -20.68 -15.45 10.29
CA ASP A 105 -21.97 -15.92 9.81
C ASP A 105 -22.85 -14.72 9.38
N GLU A 106 -22.75 -14.36 8.11
CA GLU A 106 -23.40 -13.20 7.50
C GLU A 106 -24.23 -13.58 6.28
N SER A 107 -25.16 -12.71 5.90
CA SER A 107 -25.91 -12.89 4.66
C SER A 107 -25.01 -12.77 3.44
N ASN A 108 -24.98 -13.79 2.60
CA ASN A 108 -24.14 -13.79 1.39
C ASN A 108 -24.44 -12.62 0.43
N SER A 109 -25.65 -12.06 0.46
CA SER A 109 -26.02 -10.87 -0.31
C SER A 109 -25.37 -9.57 0.19
N LYS A 110 -24.83 -9.55 1.40
CA LYS A 110 -24.18 -8.41 2.07
C LYS A 110 -22.71 -8.67 2.36
N ARG A 111 -22.03 -9.32 1.41
CA ARG A 111 -20.57 -9.56 1.51
C ARG A 111 -19.77 -8.67 0.57
N ALA A 112 -20.45 -7.93 -0.31
CA ALA A 112 -19.81 -7.05 -1.26
C ALA A 112 -19.21 -5.80 -0.59
N ASP A 113 -19.83 -5.35 0.49
CA ASP A 113 -19.43 -4.27 1.41
C ASP A 113 -18.32 -4.68 2.40
N ASN A 114 -17.98 -5.97 2.48
CA ASN A 114 -16.76 -6.45 3.15
C ASN A 114 -15.48 -6.21 2.32
N THR A 115 -15.60 -5.60 1.14
CA THR A 115 -14.46 -5.30 0.27
C THR A 115 -14.34 -3.80 0.04
N LEU A 116 -13.12 -3.28 0.17
CA LEU A 116 -12.81 -1.88 -0.08
C LEU A 116 -11.66 -1.76 -1.09
N THR A 117 -11.80 -0.88 -2.06
CA THR A 117 -10.74 -0.57 -3.04
C THR A 117 -10.18 0.82 -2.77
N LEU A 118 -8.86 0.93 -2.64
CA LEU A 118 -8.16 2.16 -2.29
C LEU A 118 -7.20 2.55 -3.43
N PRO A 119 -7.54 3.57 -4.23
CA PRO A 119 -6.60 4.16 -5.16
C PRO A 119 -5.65 5.11 -4.41
N LEU A 120 -4.35 4.87 -4.48
CA LEU A 120 -3.30 5.71 -3.90
C LEU A 120 -2.29 6.10 -4.98
N THR A 121 -1.84 7.34 -4.98
CA THR A 121 -0.73 7.80 -5.83
C THR A 121 0.52 7.91 -4.97
N ILE A 122 1.57 7.18 -5.33
CA ILE A 122 2.86 7.19 -4.64
C ILE A 122 3.82 8.00 -5.50
N ALA A 123 4.33 9.11 -4.96
CA ALA A 123 5.33 9.92 -5.64
C ALA A 123 6.68 9.20 -5.69
N GLU A 124 7.45 9.49 -6.74
CA GLU A 124 8.86 9.09 -6.81
C GLU A 124 9.61 9.71 -5.63
N LYS A 125 10.52 8.94 -5.03
CA LYS A 125 11.41 9.50 -4.02
C LYS A 125 12.37 10.44 -4.73
N SER A 126 12.16 11.75 -4.58
CA SER A 126 13.09 12.73 -5.12
C SER A 126 14.45 12.53 -4.45
N SER A 127 15.44 12.10 -5.23
CA SER A 127 16.83 12.03 -4.81
C SER A 127 17.40 13.45 -4.75
N SER A 128 17.01 14.21 -3.74
CA SER A 128 17.75 15.39 -3.32
C SER A 128 18.73 15.01 -2.20
N ASP A 129 19.68 14.12 -2.51
CA ASP A 129 20.95 14.11 -1.80
C ASP A 129 21.78 15.29 -2.33
N SER A 130 21.42 16.48 -1.88
CA SER A 130 22.31 17.63 -1.90
C SER A 130 23.37 17.42 -0.83
N ASP A 131 24.34 16.54 -1.10
CA ASP A 131 25.58 16.49 -0.36
C ASP A 131 26.46 17.66 -0.87
N SER A 132 26.05 18.88 -0.53
CA SER A 132 26.82 20.08 -0.84
C SER A 132 27.86 20.28 0.27
N ASN A 133 29.06 19.76 0.05
CA ASN A 133 30.23 20.32 0.70
C ASN A 133 31.34 20.58 -0.31
N GLY A 134 31.32 21.80 -0.85
CA GLY A 134 32.52 22.62 -1.01
C GLY A 134 33.49 22.31 -2.15
N SER A 135 33.42 23.19 -3.14
CA SER A 135 34.52 23.82 -3.91
C SER A 135 34.83 23.27 -5.30
N ASP A 136 34.64 24.19 -6.24
CA ASP A 136 35.24 24.34 -7.57
C ASP A 136 34.84 23.41 -8.72
N ASP A 137 34.18 24.09 -9.66
CA ASP A 137 34.44 24.06 -11.10
C ASP A 137 33.39 23.38 -11.99
N SER A 138 33.18 24.08 -13.11
CA SER A 138 32.67 23.60 -14.41
C SER A 138 31.18 23.23 -14.59
N LEU A 139 30.41 24.26 -15.01
CA LEU A 139 29.57 24.32 -16.23
C LEU A 139 28.50 23.21 -16.51
N LEU A 140 27.23 23.64 -16.44
CA LEU A 140 26.11 23.31 -17.36
C LEU A 140 25.79 21.83 -17.63
N PHE A 141 24.79 21.28 -16.92
CA PHE A 141 23.94 20.21 -17.46
C PHE A 141 22.47 20.41 -17.06
N GLY A 142 21.61 20.63 -18.06
CA GLY A 142 20.15 20.47 -17.95
C GLY A 142 19.76 18.99 -18.02
N PRO A 143 18.47 18.66 -17.77
CA PRO A 143 18.07 17.30 -17.46
C PRO A 143 17.90 16.47 -18.74
N SER A 144 18.67 15.40 -18.87
CA SER A 144 18.24 14.26 -19.70
C SER A 144 18.78 12.96 -19.11
N SER A 145 17.84 12.07 -18.85
CA SER A 145 18.01 10.70 -18.43
C SER A 145 18.80 9.92 -19.48
N LEU A 146 20.09 9.70 -19.22
CA LEU A 146 20.91 8.78 -20.00
C LEU A 146 21.15 7.51 -19.17
N LEU A 147 20.28 6.53 -19.42
CA LEU A 147 20.51 5.12 -19.11
C LEU A 147 21.89 4.70 -19.65
N THR A 148 22.77 4.29 -18.74
CA THR A 148 24.09 3.76 -19.03
C THR A 148 23.97 2.36 -19.64
N ILE A 149 24.11 2.25 -20.95
CA ILE A 149 24.45 0.97 -21.61
C ILE A 149 25.97 0.86 -21.57
N SER A 150 26.49 -0.04 -20.73
CA SER A 150 27.87 -0.51 -20.85
C SER A 150 28.03 -1.92 -20.30
N LEU A 151 28.28 -2.89 -21.17
CA LEU A 151 29.22 -3.96 -20.84
C LEU A 151 30.03 -4.39 -22.07
N LEU A 152 31.20 -3.76 -22.16
CA LEU A 152 32.52 -4.23 -22.58
C LEU A 152 32.64 -5.31 -23.69
N SER A 153 33.13 -4.87 -24.84
CA SER A 153 33.98 -5.68 -25.73
C SER A 153 35.45 -5.41 -25.42
N LEU A 154 36.11 -6.35 -24.74
CA LEU A 154 37.57 -6.40 -24.60
C LEU A 154 38.00 -7.84 -24.88
N ILE A 155 38.73 -8.04 -25.98
CA ILE A 155 39.96 -8.84 -26.15
C ILE A 155 40.21 -8.94 -27.67
N SER A 156 40.99 -8.01 -28.23
CA SER A 156 41.64 -8.21 -29.53
C SER A 156 42.89 -7.34 -29.72
N LEU A 157 43.64 -7.12 -28.63
CA LEU A 157 44.87 -6.33 -28.66
C LEU A 157 46.02 -7.01 -27.92
N PHE A 158 46.27 -8.30 -28.19
CA PHE A 158 47.51 -8.95 -27.75
C PHE A 158 48.10 -10.02 -28.69
N TYR A 159 47.78 -10.01 -29.99
CA TYR A 159 48.48 -10.89 -30.94
C TYR A 159 48.83 -10.20 -32.25
N LYS A 160 49.60 -9.11 -32.18
CA LYS A 160 50.49 -8.75 -33.29
C LYS A 160 51.69 -7.94 -32.82
N ARG A 161 52.67 -8.63 -32.24
CA ARG A 161 54.10 -8.28 -32.31
C ARG A 161 54.91 -9.42 -31.71
N LYS A 162 55.34 -10.35 -32.56
CA LYS A 162 56.75 -10.74 -32.58
C LYS A 162 57.18 -11.04 -34.00
N LYS A 163 58.39 -10.56 -34.22
CA LYS A 163 59.25 -10.48 -35.39
C LYS A 163 59.49 -11.85 -36.03
#